data_AF-A0A842NBX9-F1
#
_entry.id   AF-A0A842NBX9-F1
#
_cell.length_a   1.000
_cell.length_b   1.000
_cell.length_c   1.000
_cell.angle_alpha   90.00
_cell.angle_beta   90.00
_cell.angle_gamma   90.00
#
_symmetry.space_group_name_H-M   'P 1'
#
loop_
_entity.id
_entity.type
_entity.pdbx_description
1 polymer ?
#
loop_
_entity_poly.entity_id
_entity_poly.type
_entity_poly.pdbx_seq_one_letter_code
_entity_poly.pdbx_strand_id
1 'polypeptide(L)'
;SENDDMKADAEIIHEKYKSKLASLDEMECEIKSKLEERLIELDTQMKSAKMLSFDAKVQFKSNEISEATFETVKSCTTEVIEHVTHEQSEISNVKSRITDLELEVQKITTPAEVDIQESAVSYLETNELQQVVQTILPEAPTQPIVTPSEPIEAQVPQIPEPPTESEVTFTFPDPPQQVKSDTSKDDNDNDWLARMEAQ
;
A
#
# COMPACT_ATOMS: atom_id res chain seq x y z
N SER A 1 35.83 -19.23 -7.34
CA SER A 1 34.60 -18.51 -7.73
C SER A 1 33.55 -18.93 -6.73
N GLU A 2 33.47 -18.25 -5.59
CA GLU A 2 32.59 -18.61 -4.46
C GLU A 2 31.23 -17.88 -4.53
N ASN A 3 31.11 -16.95 -5.48
CA ASN A 3 29.90 -16.16 -5.71
C ASN A 3 28.85 -16.87 -6.58
N ASP A 4 29.17 -18.04 -7.15
CA ASP A 4 28.25 -18.77 -8.05
C ASP A 4 27.31 -19.70 -7.27
N ASP A 5 27.71 -20.17 -6.07
CA ASP A 5 26.90 -21.08 -5.25
C ASP A 5 25.60 -20.42 -4.75
N MET A 6 25.64 -19.12 -4.42
CA MET A 6 24.47 -18.36 -3.95
C MET A 6 23.51 -17.97 -5.08
N LYS A 7 23.95 -18.06 -6.35
CA LYS A 7 23.18 -17.62 -7.51
C LYS A 7 21.92 -18.48 -7.71
N ALA A 8 22.05 -19.79 -7.55
CA ALA A 8 20.93 -20.72 -7.69
C ALA A 8 19.85 -20.46 -6.63
N ASP A 9 20.25 -20.27 -5.38
CA ASP A 9 19.33 -19.97 -4.28
C ASP A 9 18.63 -18.62 -4.50
N ALA A 10 19.36 -17.60 -4.95
CA ALA A 10 18.79 -16.29 -5.28
C ALA A 10 17.77 -16.37 -6.43
N GLU A 11 18.05 -17.16 -7.46
CA GLU A 11 17.14 -17.37 -8.61
C GLU A 11 15.86 -18.10 -8.19
N ILE A 12 15.97 -19.13 -7.33
CA ILE A 12 14.81 -19.84 -6.76
C ILE A 12 13.91 -18.87 -5.97
N ILE A 13 14.51 -18.03 -5.13
CA ILE A 13 13.77 -17.04 -4.34
C ILE A 13 13.06 -16.04 -5.25
N HIS A 14 13.77 -15.51 -6.26
CA HIS A 14 13.19 -14.58 -7.22
C HIS A 14 11.99 -15.18 -7.96
N GLU A 15 12.14 -16.37 -8.53
CA GLU A 15 11.04 -17.02 -9.26
C GLU A 15 9.85 -17.37 -8.35
N LYS A 16 10.10 -17.73 -7.08
CA LYS A 16 9.03 -17.95 -6.09
C LYS A 16 8.22 -16.68 -5.83
N TYR A 17 8.86 -15.54 -5.59
CA TYR A 17 8.16 -14.29 -5.33
C TYR A 17 7.47 -13.75 -6.57
N LYS A 18 8.10 -13.87 -7.75
CA LYS A 18 7.51 -13.51 -9.03
C LYS A 18 6.25 -14.31 -9.33
N SER A 19 6.28 -15.63 -9.11
CA SER A 19 5.10 -16.49 -9.27
C SER A 19 3.99 -16.12 -8.30
N LYS A 20 4.34 -15.80 -7.04
CA LYS A 20 3.37 -15.37 -6.03
C LYS A 20 2.74 -14.03 -6.39
N LEU A 21 3.51 -13.08 -6.92
CA LEU A 21 3.00 -11.78 -7.35
C LEU A 21 2.00 -11.94 -8.50
N ALA A 22 2.35 -12.74 -9.53
CA ALA A 22 1.44 -13.04 -10.62
C ALA A 22 0.12 -13.70 -10.17
N SER A 23 0.20 -14.61 -9.19
CA SER A 23 -1.00 -15.22 -8.60
C SER A 23 -1.86 -14.21 -7.82
N LEU A 24 -1.25 -13.26 -7.10
CA LEU A 24 -1.98 -12.20 -6.41
C LEU A 24 -2.67 -11.27 -7.42
N ASP A 25 -1.99 -10.90 -8.50
CA ASP A 25 -2.53 -10.06 -9.58
C ASP A 25 -3.74 -10.74 -10.26
N GLU A 26 -3.65 -12.05 -10.50
CA GLU A 26 -4.75 -12.84 -11.05
C GLU A 26 -5.97 -12.87 -10.12
N MET A 27 -5.75 -13.16 -8.83
CA MET A 27 -6.83 -13.15 -7.84
C MET A 27 -7.47 -11.77 -7.70
N GLU A 28 -6.68 -10.69 -7.76
CA GLU A 28 -7.20 -9.32 -7.72
C GLU A 28 -8.10 -9.04 -8.93
N CYS A 29 -7.66 -9.44 -10.13
CA CYS A 29 -8.46 -9.33 -11.35
C CYS A 29 -9.78 -10.11 -11.23
N GLU A 30 -9.74 -11.32 -10.66
CA GLU A 30 -10.94 -12.14 -10.45
C GLU A 30 -11.91 -11.46 -9.47
N ILE A 31 -11.40 -10.93 -8.34
CA ILE A 31 -12.19 -10.19 -7.36
C ILE A 31 -12.85 -8.97 -8.02
N LYS A 32 -12.10 -8.17 -8.76
CA LYS A 32 -12.62 -7.00 -9.49
C LYS A 32 -13.74 -7.38 -10.46
N SER A 33 -13.54 -8.45 -11.22
CA SER A 33 -14.53 -8.96 -12.17
C SER A 33 -15.83 -9.36 -11.47
N LYS A 34 -15.73 -10.12 -10.37
CA LYS A 34 -16.88 -10.55 -9.56
C LYS A 34 -17.64 -9.36 -8.95
N LEU A 35 -16.93 -8.36 -8.45
CA LEU A 35 -17.55 -7.15 -7.91
C LEU A 35 -18.31 -6.37 -8.99
N GLU A 36 -17.80 -6.34 -10.22
CA GLU A 36 -18.46 -5.67 -11.34
C GLU A 36 -19.71 -6.43 -11.81
N GLU A 37 -19.63 -7.76 -11.93
CA GLU A 37 -20.80 -8.60 -12.22
C GLU A 37 -21.90 -8.41 -11.18
N ARG A 38 -21.52 -8.39 -9.89
CA ARG A 38 -22.48 -8.17 -8.79
C ARG A 38 -23.12 -6.78 -8.86
N LEU A 39 -22.38 -5.73 -9.22
CA LEU A 39 -22.93 -4.39 -9.42
C LEU A 39 -23.99 -4.35 -10.53
N ILE A 40 -23.77 -5.06 -11.63
CA ILE A 40 -24.73 -5.16 -12.75
C ILE A 40 -26.01 -5.88 -12.30
N GLU A 41 -25.86 -6.95 -11.53
CA GLU A 41 -27.00 -7.67 -10.96
C GLU A 41 -27.80 -6.77 -10.01
N LEU A 42 -27.12 -6.07 -9.09
CA LEU A 42 -27.73 -5.12 -8.15
C LEU A 42 -28.48 -3.99 -8.87
N ASP A 43 -27.93 -3.43 -9.95
CA ASP A 43 -28.63 -2.44 -10.76
C ASP A 43 -29.90 -3.00 -11.41
N THR A 44 -29.86 -4.26 -11.86
CA THR A 44 -31.03 -4.97 -12.40
C THR A 44 -32.10 -5.19 -11.32
N GLN A 45 -31.70 -5.60 -10.11
CA GLN A 45 -32.60 -5.74 -8.96
C GLN A 45 -33.22 -4.40 -8.55
N MET A 46 -32.42 -3.33 -8.49
CA MET A 46 -32.86 -1.95 -8.19
C MET A 46 -33.91 -1.46 -9.19
N LYS A 47 -33.66 -1.65 -10.49
CA LYS A 47 -34.62 -1.28 -11.55
C LYS A 47 -35.91 -2.07 -11.44
N SER A 48 -35.82 -3.37 -11.18
CA SER A 48 -36.98 -4.25 -11.01
C SER A 48 -37.84 -3.86 -9.81
N ALA A 49 -37.21 -3.57 -8.66
CA ALA A 49 -37.89 -3.12 -7.45
C ALA A 49 -38.60 -1.77 -7.67
N LYS A 50 -37.93 -0.81 -8.31
CA LYS A 50 -38.53 0.49 -8.66
C LYS A 50 -39.71 0.33 -9.61
N MET A 51 -39.59 -0.50 -10.64
CA MET A 51 -40.67 -0.78 -11.58
C MET A 51 -41.88 -1.41 -10.87
N LEU A 52 -41.66 -2.43 -10.04
CA LEU A 52 -42.73 -3.05 -9.26
C LEU A 52 -43.43 -2.05 -8.32
N SER A 53 -42.67 -1.17 -7.66
CA SER A 53 -43.23 -0.12 -6.80
C SER A 53 -44.11 0.87 -7.58
N PHE A 54 -43.73 1.20 -8.82
CA PHE A 54 -44.47 2.06 -9.70
C PHE A 54 -45.76 1.39 -10.17
N ASP A 55 -45.68 0.15 -10.63
CA ASP A 55 -46.83 -0.63 -11.11
C ASP A 55 -47.85 -0.82 -9.98
N ALA A 56 -47.40 -1.19 -8.77
CA ALA A 56 -48.27 -1.32 -7.61
C ALA A 56 -48.96 0.01 -7.27
N LYS A 57 -48.26 1.14 -7.39
CA LYS A 57 -48.84 2.47 -7.18
C LYS A 57 -49.90 2.81 -8.23
N VAL A 58 -49.69 2.43 -9.49
CA VAL A 58 -50.67 2.62 -10.57
C VAL A 58 -51.90 1.74 -10.32
N GLN A 59 -51.71 0.44 -10.05
CA GLN A 59 -52.80 -0.50 -9.77
C GLN A 59 -53.63 -0.09 -8.55
N PHE A 60 -52.98 0.42 -7.49
CA PHE A 60 -53.69 0.91 -6.30
C PHE A 60 -54.55 2.14 -6.62
N LYS A 61 -54.03 3.10 -7.40
CA LYS A 61 -54.77 4.28 -7.86
C LYS A 61 -55.94 3.93 -8.80
N SER A 62 -55.84 2.81 -9.50
CA SER A 62 -56.90 2.27 -10.36
C SER A 62 -57.92 1.39 -9.61
N ASN A 63 -57.79 1.25 -8.28
CA ASN A 63 -58.61 0.34 -7.47
C ASN A 63 -58.53 -1.13 -7.93
N GLU A 64 -57.43 -1.54 -8.57
CA GLU A 64 -57.19 -2.93 -9.01
C GLU A 64 -56.66 -3.80 -7.87
N ILE A 65 -55.90 -3.21 -6.93
CA ILE A 65 -55.37 -3.90 -5.74
C ILE A 65 -55.84 -3.22 -4.45
N SER A 66 -55.87 -4.00 -3.38
CA SER A 66 -56.23 -3.51 -2.04
C SER A 66 -55.10 -2.67 -1.41
N GLU A 67 -55.46 -1.81 -0.45
CA GLU A 67 -54.48 -1.04 0.34
C GLU A 67 -53.49 -1.94 1.09
N ALA A 68 -53.95 -3.06 1.64
CA ALA A 68 -53.10 -4.04 2.32
C ALA A 68 -52.04 -4.63 1.36
N THR A 69 -52.43 -4.94 0.13
CA THR A 69 -51.52 -5.43 -0.91
C THR A 69 -50.51 -4.36 -1.30
N PHE A 70 -50.96 -3.12 -1.51
CA PHE A 70 -50.10 -1.99 -1.86
C PHE A 70 -49.05 -1.73 -0.78
N GLU A 71 -49.44 -1.66 0.50
CA GLU A 71 -48.49 -1.41 1.58
C GLU A 71 -47.50 -2.58 1.77
N THR A 72 -47.92 -3.82 1.53
CA THR A 72 -47.01 -4.97 1.53
C THR A 72 -45.95 -4.85 0.43
N VAL A 73 -46.37 -4.55 -0.82
CA VAL A 73 -45.44 -4.38 -1.95
C VAL A 73 -44.52 -3.19 -1.71
N LYS A 74 -45.05 -2.09 -1.20
CA LYS A 74 -44.27 -0.89 -0.86
C LYS A 74 -43.22 -1.17 0.21
N SER A 75 -43.56 -1.87 1.28
CA SER A 75 -42.60 -2.25 2.33
C SER A 75 -41.50 -3.15 1.76
N CYS A 76 -41.89 -4.21 1.04
CA CYS A 76 -40.94 -5.16 0.44
C CYS A 76 -40.00 -4.48 -0.57
N THR A 77 -40.54 -3.65 -1.48
CA THR A 77 -39.71 -2.93 -2.47
C THR A 77 -38.80 -1.90 -1.82
N THR A 78 -39.24 -1.25 -0.74
CA THR A 78 -38.39 -0.30 0.02
C THR A 78 -37.21 -1.03 0.66
N GLU A 79 -37.46 -2.16 1.34
CA GLU A 79 -36.41 -2.98 1.94
C GLU A 79 -35.39 -3.44 0.88
N VAL A 80 -35.85 -3.96 -0.26
CA VAL A 80 -34.95 -4.37 -1.37
C VAL A 80 -34.09 -3.19 -1.84
N ILE A 81 -34.67 -2.00 -1.99
CA ILE A 81 -33.93 -0.79 -2.40
C ILE A 81 -32.86 -0.42 -1.36
N GLU A 82 -33.18 -0.50 -0.07
CA GLU A 82 -32.23 -0.22 1.01
C GLU A 82 -31.07 -1.22 1.01
N HIS A 83 -31.34 -2.53 0.93
CA HIS A 83 -30.30 -3.56 0.87
C HIS A 83 -29.40 -3.39 -0.34
N VAL A 84 -29.98 -3.18 -1.53
CA VAL A 84 -29.19 -2.98 -2.75
C VAL A 84 -28.31 -1.73 -2.64
N THR A 85 -28.83 -0.65 -2.07
CA THR A 85 -28.05 0.58 -1.87
C THR A 85 -26.90 0.37 -0.89
N HIS A 86 -27.14 -0.39 0.19
CA HIS A 86 -26.11 -0.74 1.15
C HIS A 86 -25.00 -1.56 0.50
N GLU A 87 -25.37 -2.63 -0.21
CA GLU A 87 -24.42 -3.52 -0.86
C GLU A 87 -23.59 -2.80 -1.94
N GLN A 88 -24.22 -1.90 -2.71
CA GLN A 88 -23.50 -1.04 -3.66
C GLN A 88 -22.43 -0.18 -2.97
N SER A 89 -22.73 0.37 -1.79
CA SER A 89 -21.75 1.12 -0.99
C SER A 89 -20.62 0.23 -0.47
N GLU A 90 -20.93 -0.98 -0.02
CA GLU A 90 -19.93 -1.94 0.45
C GLU A 90 -18.98 -2.35 -0.67
N ILE A 91 -19.52 -2.66 -1.86
CA ILE A 91 -18.71 -2.96 -3.05
C ILE A 91 -17.84 -1.75 -3.42
N SER A 92 -18.38 -0.54 -3.37
CA SER A 92 -17.61 0.68 -3.64
C SER A 92 -16.43 0.83 -2.66
N ASN A 93 -16.65 0.54 -1.38
CA ASN A 93 -15.61 0.61 -0.37
C ASN A 93 -14.51 -0.43 -0.62
N VAL A 94 -14.88 -1.67 -0.98
CA VAL A 94 -13.92 -2.73 -1.33
C VAL A 94 -13.11 -2.34 -2.56
N LYS A 95 -13.76 -1.85 -3.63
CA LYS A 95 -13.07 -1.39 -4.85
C LYS A 95 -12.09 -0.26 -4.53
N SER A 96 -12.49 0.72 -3.72
CA SER A 96 -11.60 1.81 -3.27
C SER A 96 -10.39 1.26 -2.54
N ARG A 97 -10.58 0.31 -1.61
CA ARG A 97 -9.47 -0.28 -0.86
C ARG A 97 -8.49 -1.02 -1.76
N ILE A 98 -8.98 -1.72 -2.78
CA ILE A 98 -8.13 -2.38 -3.77
C ILE A 98 -7.31 -1.33 -4.54
N THR A 99 -7.95 -0.27 -5.04
CA THR A 99 -7.25 0.81 -5.74
C THR A 99 -6.18 1.51 -4.88
N ASP A 100 -6.47 1.75 -3.59
CA ASP A 100 -5.48 2.32 -2.67
C ASP A 100 -4.25 1.40 -2.48
N LEU A 101 -4.49 0.09 -2.40
CA LEU A 101 -3.42 -0.92 -2.31
C LEU A 101 -2.62 -1.00 -3.61
N GLU A 102 -3.26 -0.95 -4.77
CA GLU A 102 -2.59 -0.90 -6.07
C GLU A 102 -1.67 0.31 -6.19
N LEU A 103 -2.11 1.48 -5.73
CA LEU A 103 -1.29 2.69 -5.68
C LEU A 103 -0.07 2.50 -4.77
N GLU A 104 -0.25 1.87 -3.62
CA GLU A 104 0.85 1.54 -2.70
C GLU A 104 1.85 0.58 -3.34
N VAL A 105 1.38 -0.47 -4.01
CA VAL A 105 2.21 -1.41 -4.79
C VAL A 105 2.98 -0.67 -5.88
N GLN A 106 2.32 0.21 -6.63
CA GLN A 106 2.97 0.99 -7.67
C GLN A 106 4.10 1.86 -7.09
N LYS A 107 3.86 2.53 -5.96
CA LYS A 107 4.87 3.38 -5.29
C LYS A 107 6.11 2.60 -4.86
N ILE A 108 5.97 1.36 -4.41
CA ILE A 108 7.10 0.54 -3.94
C ILE A 108 7.80 -0.23 -5.09
N THR A 109 7.11 -0.48 -6.19
CA THR A 109 7.63 -1.25 -7.34
C THR A 109 8.17 -0.36 -8.45
N THR A 110 7.77 0.91 -8.53
CA THR A 110 8.42 1.88 -9.41
C THR A 110 9.88 1.99 -8.99
N PRO A 111 10.85 1.64 -9.85
CA PRO A 111 12.25 1.85 -9.52
C PRO A 111 12.42 3.33 -9.20
N ALA A 112 12.96 3.63 -8.01
CA ALA A 112 13.35 4.99 -7.66
C ALA A 112 14.21 5.48 -8.82
N GLU A 113 13.71 6.49 -9.52
CA GLU A 113 14.36 7.06 -10.68
C GLU A 113 15.82 7.29 -10.31
N VAL A 114 16.68 6.75 -11.17
CA VAL A 114 18.13 6.80 -11.09
C VAL A 114 18.57 8.24 -11.43
N ASP A 115 17.98 9.24 -10.78
CA ASP A 115 18.27 10.66 -10.97
C ASP A 115 19.71 10.97 -10.50
N ILE A 116 20.28 10.12 -9.65
CA ILE A 116 21.66 10.28 -9.18
C ILE A 116 22.68 10.02 -10.31
N GLN A 117 22.37 9.15 -11.29
CA GLN A 117 23.30 8.88 -12.40
C GLN A 117 23.14 9.90 -13.53
N GLU A 118 21.93 10.32 -13.88
CA GLU A 118 21.73 11.36 -14.91
C GLU A 118 22.13 12.76 -14.41
N SER A 119 21.92 13.08 -13.12
CA SER A 119 22.43 14.31 -12.51
C SER A 119 23.97 14.38 -12.53
N ALA A 120 24.65 13.24 -12.39
CA ALA A 120 26.11 13.16 -12.49
C ALA A 120 26.61 13.30 -13.95
N VAL A 121 25.84 12.83 -14.94
CA VAL A 121 26.17 12.99 -16.36
C VAL A 121 26.16 14.46 -16.78
N SER A 122 25.24 15.28 -16.23
CA SER A 122 25.23 16.73 -16.49
C SER A 122 26.50 17.45 -16.01
N TYR A 123 27.19 16.93 -14.98
CA TYR A 123 28.50 17.45 -14.54
C TYR A 123 29.68 16.94 -15.38
N LEU A 124 29.51 15.82 -16.08
CA LEU A 124 30.55 15.17 -16.89
C LEU A 124 30.42 15.44 -18.39
N GLU A 125 29.31 16.02 -18.85
CA GLU A 125 29.08 16.39 -20.25
C GLU A 125 29.91 17.61 -20.63
N THR A 126 31.21 17.37 -20.83
CA THR A 126 32.12 18.31 -21.47
C THR A 126 31.83 18.34 -22.96
N ASN A 127 30.89 19.20 -23.37
CA ASN A 127 30.81 19.63 -24.75
C ASN A 127 32.09 20.43 -25.08
N GLU A 128 33.00 19.77 -25.78
CA GLU A 128 33.86 20.34 -26.82
C GLU A 128 34.42 21.75 -26.56
N LEU A 129 35.40 21.83 -25.66
CA LEU A 129 36.44 22.87 -25.73
C LEU A 129 37.83 22.24 -25.67
N GLN A 130 38.02 21.15 -26.41
CA GLN A 130 39.34 20.71 -26.85
C GLN A 130 39.73 21.44 -28.14
N GLN A 131 39.93 22.75 -28.08
CA GLN A 131 40.88 23.46 -28.93
C GLN A 131 40.94 24.92 -28.45
N VAL A 132 42.16 25.42 -28.26
CA VAL A 132 42.50 26.80 -27.84
C VAL A 132 42.49 27.06 -26.32
N VAL A 133 43.31 26.35 -25.54
CA VAL A 133 44.23 26.99 -24.56
C VAL A 133 45.49 26.14 -24.47
N GLN A 134 46.33 26.25 -25.50
CA GLN A 134 47.75 25.96 -25.31
C GLN A 134 48.32 27.03 -24.37
N THR A 135 49.24 26.60 -23.50
CA THR A 135 50.23 27.41 -22.79
C THR A 135 49.74 28.45 -21.78
N ILE A 136 49.57 28.06 -20.51
CA ILE A 136 50.21 28.76 -19.37
C ILE A 136 50.11 27.87 -18.13
N LEU A 137 51.17 27.09 -17.89
CA LEU A 137 51.44 26.45 -16.61
C LEU A 137 51.86 27.57 -15.62
N PRO A 138 51.20 27.76 -14.46
CA PRO A 138 51.67 28.74 -13.49
C PRO A 138 52.99 28.26 -12.88
N GLU A 139 54.00 29.11 -12.97
CA GLU A 139 55.32 28.84 -12.41
C GLU A 139 55.27 28.72 -10.89
N ALA A 140 55.99 27.72 -10.36
CA ALA A 140 56.04 27.43 -8.93
C ALA A 140 56.62 28.64 -8.14
N PRO A 141 55.96 29.09 -7.06
CA PRO A 141 56.47 30.16 -6.22
C PRO A 141 57.82 29.78 -5.60
N THR A 142 58.89 30.40 -6.08
CA THR A 142 60.24 30.25 -5.53
C THR A 142 60.45 31.30 -4.45
N GLN A 143 60.01 31.05 -3.22
CA GLN A 143 60.46 31.83 -2.06
C GLN A 143 60.72 30.97 -0.82
N PRO A 144 61.74 31.31 0.00
CA PRO A 144 62.37 30.39 0.94
C PRO A 144 61.53 30.21 2.21
N ILE A 145 61.56 28.98 2.74
CA ILE A 145 61.03 28.61 4.05
C ILE A 145 61.65 29.51 5.12
N VAL A 146 60.81 30.28 5.81
CA VAL A 146 61.12 30.80 7.14
C VAL A 146 60.08 30.22 8.07
N THR A 147 60.48 29.27 8.88
CA THR A 147 59.73 28.79 10.04
C THR A 147 59.92 29.75 11.21
N PRO A 148 58.83 30.29 11.80
CA PRO A 148 58.83 30.66 13.20
C PRO A 148 58.03 29.61 13.97
N SER A 149 58.73 28.88 14.82
CA SER A 149 58.15 28.03 15.85
C SER A 149 57.56 28.91 16.94
N GLU A 150 56.26 28.82 17.19
CA GLU A 150 55.67 29.07 18.51
C GLU A 150 54.27 28.41 18.63
N PRO A 151 53.92 27.87 19.80
CA PRO A 151 52.83 26.89 19.96
C PRO A 151 51.49 27.59 20.14
N ILE A 152 50.51 27.27 19.28
CA ILE A 152 49.14 27.76 19.43
C ILE A 152 48.30 26.68 20.11
N GLU A 153 47.91 27.04 21.32
CA GLU A 153 47.00 26.38 22.25
C GLU A 153 45.68 25.97 21.59
N ALA A 154 45.27 24.72 21.80
CA ALA A 154 44.01 24.17 21.30
C ALA A 154 42.82 24.82 22.05
N GLN A 155 42.15 25.77 21.41
CA GLN A 155 40.81 26.19 21.82
C GLN A 155 39.78 25.48 20.95
N VAL A 156 39.12 24.49 21.55
CA VAL A 156 37.95 23.79 21.00
C VAL A 156 36.75 24.72 21.14
N PRO A 157 36.06 25.14 20.06
CA PRO A 157 34.77 25.78 20.21
C PRO A 157 33.74 24.74 20.66
N GLN A 158 33.28 24.86 21.91
CA GLN A 158 32.14 24.11 22.43
C GLN A 158 30.87 24.51 21.66
N ILE A 159 30.20 23.53 21.06
CA ILE A 159 28.84 23.70 20.53
C ILE A 159 27.87 23.61 21.72
N PRO A 160 26.93 24.56 21.87
CA PRO A 160 25.95 24.54 22.97
C PRO A 160 24.96 23.37 22.87
N GLU A 161 24.72 22.73 24.00
CA GLU A 161 23.76 21.65 24.21
C GLU A 161 22.31 22.22 24.24
N PRO A 162 21.33 21.60 23.56
CA PRO A 162 19.92 21.96 23.69
C PRO A 162 19.32 21.39 24.99
N PRO A 163 18.26 22.02 25.55
CA PRO A 163 17.86 21.85 26.95
C PRO A 163 17.23 20.49 27.22
N THR A 164 17.63 19.91 28.35
CA THR A 164 16.94 18.82 29.04
C THR A 164 15.61 19.35 29.60
N GLU A 165 14.49 18.95 29.03
CA GLU A 165 13.19 19.08 29.68
C GLU A 165 12.47 17.73 29.76
N SER A 166 12.21 17.35 31.01
CA SER A 166 11.08 16.57 31.52
C SER A 166 11.01 15.09 31.17
N GLU A 167 11.57 14.31 32.10
CA GLU A 167 11.24 12.90 32.35
C GLU A 167 9.72 12.75 32.58
N VAL A 168 9.00 12.23 31.59
CA VAL A 168 7.65 11.69 31.78
C VAL A 168 7.80 10.18 31.93
N THR A 169 7.70 9.70 33.18
CA THR A 169 7.57 8.28 33.49
C THR A 169 6.25 7.76 32.90
N PHE A 170 6.32 7.08 31.75
CA PHE A 170 5.18 6.35 31.22
C PHE A 170 5.00 5.04 31.99
N THR A 171 4.06 5.01 32.93
CA THR A 171 3.56 3.74 33.49
C THR A 171 2.71 3.02 32.45
N PHE A 172 3.16 1.84 32.03
CA PHE A 172 2.38 0.93 31.19
C PHE A 172 1.20 0.33 31.99
N PRO A 173 -0.04 0.33 31.46
CA PRO A 173 -1.14 -0.40 32.06
C PRO A 173 -0.96 -1.92 31.88
N ASP A 174 -1.35 -2.67 32.90
CA ASP A 174 -1.22 -4.13 32.97
C ASP A 174 -2.11 -4.82 31.90
N PRO A 175 -1.68 -5.94 31.28
CA PRO A 175 -2.44 -6.61 30.23
C PRO A 175 -3.78 -7.17 30.76
N PRO A 176 -4.85 -7.17 29.96
CA PRO A 176 -6.11 -7.79 30.36
C PRO A 176 -5.96 -9.30 30.57
N GLN A 177 -6.47 -9.80 31.71
CA GLN A 177 -6.45 -11.22 32.05
C GLN A 177 -7.26 -12.04 31.03
N GLN A 178 -6.67 -13.14 30.57
CA GLN A 178 -7.28 -14.07 29.63
C GLN A 178 -8.57 -14.69 30.18
N VAL A 179 -9.61 -14.68 29.35
CA VAL A 179 -10.88 -15.36 29.58
C VAL A 179 -10.63 -16.88 29.59
N LYS A 180 -11.05 -17.56 30.67
CA LYS A 180 -11.01 -19.02 30.75
C LYS A 180 -12.08 -19.60 29.83
N SER A 181 -11.66 -20.34 28.80
CA SER A 181 -12.54 -21.11 27.92
C SER A 181 -12.88 -22.44 28.59
N ASP A 182 -14.10 -22.58 29.10
CA ASP A 182 -14.74 -23.90 29.23
C ASP A 182 -15.29 -24.28 27.86
N THR A 183 -14.58 -25.10 27.08
CA THR A 183 -15.23 -25.85 25.99
C THR A 183 -14.54 -27.17 25.71
N SER A 184 -15.35 -28.21 25.85
CA SER A 184 -15.34 -29.54 25.23
C SER A 184 -14.17 -29.89 24.31
N LYS A 185 -13.55 -31.01 24.69
CA LYS A 185 -12.64 -31.88 23.95
C LYS A 185 -13.13 -32.18 22.52
N ASP A 186 -12.37 -31.76 21.52
CA ASP A 186 -12.23 -32.50 20.26
C ASP A 186 -10.78 -32.32 19.75
N ASP A 187 -10.04 -33.44 19.74
CA ASP A 187 -8.63 -33.54 19.43
C ASP A 187 -8.46 -33.69 17.90
N ASN A 188 -8.26 -32.59 17.15
CA ASN A 188 -7.53 -32.67 15.86
C ASN A 188 -7.07 -31.35 15.21
N ASP A 189 -7.60 -30.18 15.56
CA ASP A 189 -7.51 -29.03 14.63
C ASP A 189 -6.37 -28.04 14.85
N ASN A 190 -5.44 -28.28 15.79
CA ASN A 190 -4.50 -27.24 16.21
C ASN A 190 -3.05 -27.33 15.69
N ASP A 191 -2.69 -28.34 14.89
CA ASP A 191 -1.30 -28.46 14.43
C ASP A 191 -1.08 -27.92 13.00
N TRP A 192 -1.17 -26.59 12.89
CA TRP A 192 -0.91 -25.87 11.64
C TRP A 192 0.57 -25.94 11.22
N LEU A 193 1.48 -26.14 12.18
CA LEU A 193 2.92 -26.25 11.95
C LEU A 193 3.27 -27.54 11.21
N ALA A 194 2.64 -28.66 11.56
CA ALA A 194 2.84 -29.95 10.88
C ALA A 194 2.43 -29.92 9.40
N ARG A 195 1.49 -29.05 9.01
CA ARG A 195 1.06 -28.89 7.61
C ARG A 195 2.06 -28.13 6.74
N MET A 196 2.91 -27.29 7.34
CA MET A 196 3.93 -26.52 6.63
C MET A 196 5.19 -27.35 6.35
N GLU A 197 5.49 -28.33 7.18
CA GLU A 197 6.70 -29.16 7.05
C GLU A 197 6.55 -30.29 6.01
N ALA A 198 5.33 -30.51 5.49
CA ALA A 198 5.01 -31.57 4.54
C ALA A 198 5.05 -31.14 3.05
N GLN A 199 5.60 -29.96 2.72
CA GLN A 199 5.76 -29.47 1.34
C GLN A 199 7.22 -29.38 0.90
#